data_AF-A0A225VEJ3-F1
#
_entry.id   AF-A0A225VEJ3-F1
#
_cell.length_a   1.000
_cell.length_b   1.000
_cell.length_c   1.000
_cell.angle_alpha   90.00
_cell.angle_beta   90.00
_cell.angle_gamma   90.00
#
_symmetry.space_group_name_H-M   'P 1'
#
loop_
_entity.id
_entity.type
_entity.pdbx_description
1 polymer ?
#
loop_
_entity_poly.entity_id
_entity_poly.type
_entity_poly.pdbx_seq_one_letter_code
_entity_poly.pdbx_strand_id
1 'polypeptide(L)'
;MDRRQRERQRTWTNLKSTLLSRYGEKLDRSAAEWRVGRRVMMPGETPADFAAGLRSVVGRNRISERVLLGQFYRCLDKTTRKLVQQEPKPQTRIDKTTRKLVQQEPKPQTLEEAVKKATDIDDPRIT
;
A
#
# COMPACT_ATOMS: atom_id res chain seq x y z
N MET A 1 23.33 20.35 32.65
CA MET A 1 22.35 19.46 33.32
C MET A 1 22.61 18.03 32.86
N ASP A 2 23.45 17.29 33.59
CA ASP A 2 23.72 15.88 33.30
C ASP A 2 22.57 15.00 33.76
N ARG A 3 21.63 14.71 32.85
CA ARG A 3 20.60 13.69 33.07
C ARG A 3 21.23 12.30 32.93
N ARG A 4 21.98 11.85 33.94
CA ARG A 4 22.48 10.46 34.00
C ARG A 4 21.28 9.51 33.92
N GLN A 5 21.25 8.66 32.89
CA GLN A 5 20.24 7.61 32.76
C GLN A 5 20.37 6.62 33.92
N ARG A 6 19.23 6.20 34.49
CA ARG A 6 19.17 5.15 35.52
C ARG A 6 19.79 3.87 34.97
N GLU A 7 20.45 3.07 35.81
CA GLU A 7 21.16 1.85 35.38
C GLU A 7 20.30 0.90 34.54
N ARG A 8 19.03 0.73 34.90
CA ARG A 8 18.06 -0.09 34.13
C ARG A 8 17.80 0.41 32.71
N GLN A 9 18.13 1.67 32.40
CA GLN A 9 17.99 2.26 31.07
C GLN A 9 19.29 2.28 30.25
N ARG A 10 20.44 1.91 30.84
CA ARG A 10 21.74 1.83 30.16
C ARG A 10 21.89 0.55 29.35
N THR A 11 20.89 0.26 28.52
CA THR A 11 20.93 -0.85 27.58
C THR A 11 21.30 -0.33 26.19
N TRP A 12 21.97 -1.16 25.40
CA TRP A 12 22.27 -0.86 24.00
C TRP A 12 21.00 -0.49 23.19
N THR A 13 19.88 -1.13 23.49
CA THR A 13 18.59 -0.86 22.85
C THR A 13 18.09 0.57 23.10
N ASN A 14 18.22 1.08 24.32
CA ASN A 14 17.83 2.45 24.65
C ASN A 14 18.81 3.48 24.10
N LEU A 15 20.11 3.16 24.09
CA LEU A 15 21.09 4.02 23.42
C LEU A 15 20.78 4.12 21.92
N LYS A 16 20.52 3.01 21.25
CA LYS A 16 20.17 2.97 19.82
C LYS A 16 18.87 3.74 19.53
N SER A 17 17.82 3.57 20.34
CA SER A 17 16.55 4.27 20.14
C SER A 17 16.67 5.79 20.36
N THR A 18 17.43 6.21 21.38
CA THR A 18 17.65 7.63 21.68
C THR A 18 18.52 8.32 20.63
N LEU A 19 19.53 7.63 20.10
CA LEU A 19 20.34 8.13 18.99
C LEU A 19 19.53 8.23 17.69
N LEU A 20 18.73 7.20 17.37
CA LEU A 20 17.82 7.23 16.21
C LEU A 20 16.77 8.33 16.33
N SER A 21 16.29 8.64 17.53
CA SER A 21 15.33 9.72 17.76
C SER A 21 15.96 11.11 17.63
N ARG A 22 17.22 11.27 18.07
CA ARG A 22 17.92 12.56 18.00
C ARG A 22 18.51 12.88 16.63
N TYR A 23 19.09 11.89 15.98
CA TYR A 23 19.88 12.07 14.76
C TYR A 23 19.32 11.31 13.55
N GLY A 24 18.36 10.42 13.77
CA GLY A 24 17.68 9.73 12.65
C GLY A 24 16.69 10.63 11.93
N GLU A 25 16.32 10.22 10.73
CA GLU A 25 15.26 10.85 9.95
C GLU A 25 13.97 10.94 10.78
N LYS A 26 13.43 12.16 10.92
CA LYS A 26 12.15 12.36 11.60
C LYS A 26 11.05 11.77 10.74
N LEU A 27 10.43 10.73 11.26
CA LEU A 27 9.27 10.08 10.67
C LEU A 27 8.05 11.00 10.80
N ASP A 28 7.87 11.89 9.82
CA ASP A 28 6.67 12.71 9.72
C ASP A 28 5.62 11.97 8.86
N ARG A 29 4.61 11.45 9.56
CA ARG A 29 3.49 10.74 8.95
C ARG A 29 2.70 11.64 8.00
N SER A 30 2.41 12.88 8.39
CA SER A 30 1.61 13.81 7.58
C SER A 30 2.36 14.21 6.32
N ALA A 31 3.67 14.47 6.43
CA ALA A 31 4.50 14.72 5.25
C ALA A 31 4.58 13.50 4.32
N ALA A 32 4.61 12.28 4.87
CA ALA A 32 4.61 11.06 4.07
C ALA A 32 3.26 10.82 3.37
N GLU A 33 2.14 11.03 4.06
CA GLU A 33 0.80 10.96 3.46
C GLU A 33 0.61 12.00 2.35
N TRP A 34 1.11 13.22 2.57
CA TRP A 34 1.09 14.28 1.55
C TRP A 34 1.91 13.90 0.31
N ARG A 35 3.11 13.33 0.48
CA ARG A 35 3.93 12.86 -0.65
C ARG A 35 3.24 11.75 -1.43
N VAL A 36 2.58 10.80 -0.74
CA VAL A 36 1.77 9.76 -1.39
C VAL A 36 0.62 10.38 -2.18
N GLY A 37 -0.16 11.29 -1.58
CA GLY A 37 -1.30 11.93 -2.24
C GLY A 37 -0.93 12.78 -3.46
N ARG A 38 0.32 13.25 -3.53
CA ARG A 38 0.88 14.05 -4.63
C ARG A 38 1.43 13.21 -5.78
N ARG A 39 1.66 11.91 -5.59
CA ARG A 39 2.27 11.05 -6.61
C ARG A 39 1.28 10.73 -7.72
N VAL A 40 1.61 11.07 -8.95
CA VAL A 40 0.81 10.77 -10.15
C VAL A 40 1.45 9.60 -10.88
N MET A 41 0.63 8.74 -11.49
CA MET A 41 1.10 7.65 -12.33
C MET A 41 1.52 8.21 -13.68
N MET A 42 2.74 7.89 -14.13
CA MET A 42 3.23 8.35 -15.41
C MET A 42 2.54 7.58 -16.56
N PRO A 43 2.32 8.21 -17.73
CA PRO A 43 1.81 7.48 -18.89
C PRO A 43 2.76 6.32 -19.26
N GLY A 44 2.23 5.09 -19.30
CA GLY A 44 3.01 3.88 -19.59
C GLY A 44 3.73 3.26 -18.38
N GLU A 45 3.62 3.85 -17.19
CA GLU A 45 4.07 3.20 -15.95
C GLU A 45 3.16 2.01 -15.63
N THR A 46 3.73 0.86 -15.26
CA THR A 46 2.93 -0.31 -14.89
C THR A 46 2.29 -0.11 -13.50
N PRO A 47 1.15 -0.76 -13.21
CA PRO A 47 0.55 -0.73 -11.88
C PRO A 47 1.50 -1.20 -10.77
N ALA A 48 2.37 -2.16 -11.08
CA ALA A 48 3.38 -2.68 -10.16
C ALA A 48 4.48 -1.66 -9.86
N ASP A 49 5.05 -1.02 -10.89
CA ASP A 49 6.05 0.04 -10.73
C ASP A 49 5.49 1.22 -9.95
N PHE A 50 4.23 1.57 -10.23
CA PHE A 50 3.52 2.59 -9.49
C PHE A 50 3.35 2.21 -8.01
N ALA A 51 2.93 1.00 -7.69
CA ALA A 51 2.82 0.60 -6.28
C ALA A 51 4.18 0.56 -5.56
N ALA A 52 5.24 0.11 -6.24
CA ALA A 52 6.60 0.15 -5.71
C ALA A 52 7.04 1.59 -5.41
N GLY A 53 6.75 2.53 -6.32
CA GLY A 53 7.05 3.94 -6.08
C GLY A 53 6.24 4.56 -4.95
N LEU A 54 4.98 4.16 -4.74
CA LEU A 54 4.21 4.57 -3.56
C LEU A 54 4.88 4.08 -2.26
N ARG A 55 5.32 2.81 -2.20
CA ARG A 55 6.03 2.24 -1.04
C ARG A 55 7.37 2.93 -0.80
N SER A 56 8.12 3.23 -1.86
CA SER A 56 9.38 3.98 -1.78
C SER A 56 9.19 5.37 -1.16
N VAL A 57 8.13 6.09 -1.57
CA VAL A 57 7.80 7.41 -1.02
C VAL A 57 7.42 7.35 0.47
N VAL A 58 6.74 6.29 0.91
CA VAL A 58 6.44 6.09 2.34
C VAL A 58 7.72 5.93 3.16
N GLY A 59 8.68 5.18 2.61
CA GLY A 59 9.95 4.85 3.27
C GLY A 59 9.69 4.12 4.60
N ARG A 60 10.30 4.62 5.68
CA ARG A 60 10.17 4.03 7.03
C ARG A 60 8.90 4.46 7.78
N ASN A 61 8.06 5.32 7.19
CA ASN A 61 6.84 5.79 7.84
C ASN A 61 5.77 4.69 7.90
N ARG A 62 5.02 4.65 9.01
CA ARG A 62 3.86 3.79 9.13
C ARG A 62 2.62 4.53 8.63
N ILE A 63 2.35 4.41 7.34
CA ILE A 63 1.13 4.94 6.71
C ILE A 63 0.09 3.82 6.61
N SER A 64 -1.18 4.16 6.78
CA SER A 64 -2.27 3.20 6.59
C SER A 64 -2.40 2.78 5.12
N GLU A 65 -2.65 1.50 4.87
CA GLU A 65 -2.84 0.99 3.49
C GLU A 65 -4.01 1.65 2.78
N ARG A 66 -5.01 2.14 3.52
CA ARG A 66 -6.10 2.94 2.98
C ARG A 66 -5.64 4.18 2.22
N VAL A 67 -4.57 4.84 2.65
CA VAL A 67 -4.00 6.01 1.96
C VAL A 67 -3.33 5.59 0.65
N LEU A 68 -2.60 4.48 0.68
CA LEU A 68 -1.95 3.92 -0.52
C LEU A 68 -2.97 3.45 -1.55
N LEU A 69 -3.98 2.69 -1.12
CA LEU A 69 -5.09 2.25 -1.95
C LEU A 69 -5.90 3.42 -2.49
N GLY A 70 -6.19 4.42 -1.66
CA GLY A 70 -6.90 5.63 -2.06
C GLY A 70 -6.18 6.35 -3.19
N GLN A 71 -4.86 6.48 -3.09
CA GLN A 71 -4.06 7.07 -4.16
C GLN A 71 -3.99 6.17 -5.40
N PHE A 72 -3.77 4.87 -5.21
CA PHE A 72 -3.73 3.89 -6.30
C PHE A 72 -5.00 3.94 -7.16
N TYR A 73 -6.17 3.83 -6.53
CA TYR A 73 -7.45 3.93 -7.24
C TYR A 73 -7.74 5.29 -7.87
N ARG A 74 -7.11 6.36 -7.37
CA ARG A 74 -7.28 7.69 -7.97
C ARG A 74 -6.53 7.81 -9.30
N CYS A 75 -5.41 7.11 -9.43
CA CYS A 75 -4.55 7.16 -10.62
C CYS A 75 -4.93 6.14 -11.69
N LEU A 76 -5.66 5.07 -11.34
CA LEU A 76 -6.18 4.12 -12.33
C LEU A 76 -7.28 4.74 -13.21
N ASP A 77 -7.38 4.25 -14.44
CA ASP A 77 -8.48 4.53 -15.36
C ASP A 77 -9.82 4.02 -14.79
N LYS A 78 -10.93 4.61 -15.27
CA LYS A 78 -12.26 4.36 -14.71
C LYS A 78 -12.68 2.89 -14.83
N THR A 79 -12.23 2.20 -15.87
CA THR A 79 -12.55 0.81 -16.18
C THR A 79 -11.79 -0.14 -15.26
N THR A 80 -10.47 -0.04 -15.20
CA THR A 80 -9.62 -0.85 -14.31
C THR A 80 -9.95 -0.61 -12.85
N ARG A 81 -10.17 0.65 -12.46
CA ARG A 81 -10.60 0.97 -11.09
C ARG A 81 -11.88 0.23 -10.69
N LYS A 82 -12.88 0.20 -11.58
CA LYS A 82 -14.15 -0.51 -11.29
C LYS A 82 -13.92 -2.02 -11.20
N LEU A 83 -13.13 -2.60 -12.09
CA LEU A 83 -12.83 -4.03 -12.10
C LEU A 83 -12.02 -4.45 -10.86
N VAL A 84 -11.03 -3.67 -10.45
CA VAL A 84 -10.28 -3.95 -9.21
C VAL A 84 -11.19 -3.85 -7.98
N GLN A 85 -12.06 -2.84 -7.93
CA GLN A 85 -13.00 -2.65 -6.81
C GLN A 85 -14.23 -3.57 -6.84
N GLN A 86 -14.46 -4.31 -7.93
CA GLN A 86 -15.60 -5.24 -8.03
C GLN A 86 -15.46 -6.32 -6.95
N GLU A 87 -16.44 -6.33 -6.06
CA GLU A 87 -16.75 -7.48 -5.20
C GLU A 87 -17.44 -8.56 -6.04
N PRO A 88 -17.23 -9.85 -5.75
CA PRO A 88 -17.88 -10.93 -6.48
C PRO A 88 -19.40 -10.77 -6.35
N LYS A 89 -20.09 -10.47 -7.47
CA LYS A 89 -21.56 -10.30 -7.48
C LYS A 89 -22.23 -11.62 -7.09
N PRO A 90 -23.09 -11.67 -6.06
CA PRO A 90 -23.91 -12.84 -5.81
C PRO A 90 -25.11 -12.83 -6.75
N GLN A 91 -25.04 -13.52 -7.88
CA GLN A 91 -26.25 -13.87 -8.63
C GLN A 91 -26.82 -15.18 -8.05
N THR A 92 -27.72 -15.03 -7.09
CA THR A 92 -28.58 -16.08 -6.52
C THR A 92 -27.86 -17.27 -5.85
N ARG A 93 -28.65 -18.17 -5.23
CA ARG A 93 -28.29 -19.33 -4.38
C ARG A 93 -27.57 -20.45 -5.14
N ILE A 94 -26.63 -20.08 -5.99
CA ILE A 94 -25.72 -20.99 -6.64
C ILE A 94 -24.32 -20.44 -6.31
N ASP A 95 -23.37 -21.34 -6.12
CA ASP A 95 -21.97 -21.06 -6.36
C ASP A 95 -21.08 -20.46 -5.29
N LYS A 96 -20.61 -21.36 -4.43
CA LYS A 96 -19.18 -21.42 -4.08
C LYS A 96 -18.36 -21.96 -5.27
N THR A 97 -18.98 -22.76 -6.14
CA THR A 97 -18.36 -23.47 -7.27
C THR A 97 -18.11 -22.55 -8.47
N THR A 98 -19.09 -21.78 -8.99
CA THR A 98 -18.77 -20.77 -10.03
C THR A 98 -17.88 -19.62 -9.57
N ARG A 99 -17.82 -19.25 -8.28
CA ARG A 99 -16.77 -18.33 -7.80
C ARG A 99 -15.35 -18.85 -8.09
N LYS A 100 -15.14 -20.16 -7.91
CA LYS A 100 -13.88 -20.81 -8.29
C LYS A 100 -13.69 -20.87 -9.81
N LEU A 101 -14.78 -21.07 -10.57
CA LEU A 101 -14.72 -21.14 -12.04
C LEU A 101 -14.47 -19.78 -12.70
N VAL A 102 -15.04 -18.69 -12.15
CA VAL A 102 -14.88 -17.30 -12.64
C VAL A 102 -13.70 -16.59 -11.95
N GLN A 103 -12.99 -17.26 -11.04
CA GLN A 103 -11.81 -16.77 -10.29
C GLN A 103 -11.93 -15.33 -9.75
N GLN A 104 -13.13 -14.89 -9.35
CA GLN A 104 -13.29 -13.54 -8.85
C GLN A 104 -12.74 -13.42 -7.43
N GLU A 105 -11.56 -12.79 -7.32
CA GLU A 105 -10.94 -12.47 -6.04
C GLU A 105 -11.76 -11.42 -5.26
N PRO A 106 -11.81 -11.53 -3.91
CA PRO A 106 -12.49 -10.55 -3.07
C PRO A 106 -11.87 -9.15 -3.23
N LYS A 107 -12.58 -8.14 -2.75
CA LYS A 107 -12.09 -6.76 -2.81
C LYS A 107 -10.74 -6.64 -2.09
N PRO A 108 -9.70 -6.11 -2.76
CA PRO A 108 -8.36 -6.07 -2.21
C PRO A 108 -8.30 -5.12 -1.00
N GLN A 109 -7.69 -5.62 0.08
CA GLN A 109 -7.49 -4.88 1.34
C GLN A 109 -6.07 -4.33 1.46
N THR A 110 -5.13 -4.93 0.72
CA THR A 110 -3.73 -4.50 0.66
C THR A 110 -3.42 -3.91 -0.72
N LEU A 111 -2.37 -3.08 -0.79
CA LEU A 111 -1.91 -2.54 -2.07
C LEU A 111 -1.44 -3.65 -3.02
N GLU A 112 -0.85 -4.71 -2.49
CA GLU A 112 -0.30 -5.82 -3.27
C GLU A 112 -1.41 -6.63 -3.95
N GLU A 113 -2.50 -6.94 -3.24
CA GLU A 113 -3.67 -7.58 -3.85
C GLU A 113 -4.29 -6.71 -4.94
N ALA A 114 -4.37 -5.40 -4.73
CA ALA A 114 -4.91 -4.47 -5.72
C ALA A 114 -4.03 -4.38 -6.97
N VAL A 115 -2.71 -4.45 -6.80
CA VAL A 115 -1.75 -4.47 -7.90
C VAL A 115 -1.86 -5.76 -8.69
N LYS A 116 -1.85 -6.91 -8.01
CA LYS A 116 -2.00 -8.21 -8.67
C LYS A 116 -3.26 -8.26 -9.52
N LYS A 117 -4.40 -7.85 -8.96
CA LYS A 117 -5.67 -7.80 -9.69
C LYS A 117 -5.62 -6.82 -10.87
N ALA A 118 -4.95 -5.67 -10.73
CA ALA A 118 -4.80 -4.70 -11.81
C ALA A 118 -3.89 -5.24 -12.93
N THR A 119 -2.79 -5.90 -12.59
CA THR A 119 -1.90 -6.52 -13.59
C THR A 119 -2.59 -7.65 -14.33
N ASP A 120 -3.40 -8.46 -13.64
CA ASP A 120 -4.18 -9.54 -14.26
C ASP A 120 -5.23 -9.00 -15.26
N ILE A 121 -5.70 -7.76 -15.07
CA ILE A 121 -6.65 -7.08 -15.98
C ILE A 121 -5.94 -6.46 -17.19
N ASP A 122 -4.77 -5.86 -16.97
CA ASP A 122 -3.99 -5.18 -18.02
C ASP A 122 -3.18 -6.16 -18.90
N ASP A 123 -2.99 -7.42 -18.47
CA ASP A 123 -2.21 -8.41 -19.23
C ASP A 123 -2.97 -8.88 -20.50
N PRO A 124 -2.48 -8.58 -21.72
CA PRO A 124 -3.15 -8.97 -22.97
C PRO A 124 -3.00 -10.46 -23.30
N ARG A 125 -2.30 -11.25 -22.46
CA ARG A 125 -2.06 -12.68 -22.67
C ARG A 125 -3.24 -13.57 -22.27
N ILE A 126 -4.31 -13.00 -21.73
CA ILE A 126 -5.53 -13.72 -21.33
C ILE A 126 -6.62 -13.69 -22.43
N THR A 127 -6.41 -12.97 -23.53
CA THR A 127 -7.22 -13.06 -24.77
C THR A 127 -6.56 -13.96 -25.81
#